data_AF-A0A4Y4D2W5-F1
#
_entry.id   AF-A0A4Y4D2W5-F1
#
_cell.length_a   1.000
_cell.length_b   1.000
_cell.length_c   1.000
_cell.angle_alpha   90.00
_cell.angle_beta   90.00
_cell.angle_gamma   90.00
#
_symmetry.space_group_name_H-M   'P 1'
#
loop_
_entity.id
_entity.type
_entity.pdbx_description
1 polymer ?
#
loop_
_entity_poly.entity_id
_entity_poly.type
_entity_poly.pdbx_seq_one_letter_code
_entity_poly.pdbx_strand_id
1 'polypeptide(L)' 'MVRNYQRKTDRPSADRNLQVTLTRGKQIDTEKVAEVLIRVALRHADTHTPTGQAGSYLRDLLASER' A
#
# COMPACT_ATOMS: atom_id res chain seq x y z
N MET A 1 -23.23 -0.52 39.14
CA MET A 1 -22.32 -1.09 40.17
C MET A 1 -21.13 -1.72 39.46
N VAL A 2 -19.94 -1.12 39.52
CA VAL A 2 -18.76 -1.59 38.78
C VAL A 2 -17.77 -2.18 39.77
N ARG A 3 -17.43 -3.47 39.63
CA ARG A 3 -16.44 -4.14 40.47
C ARG A 3 -15.04 -3.78 39.96
N ASN A 4 -14.30 -3.01 40.75
CA ASN A 4 -12.94 -2.63 40.46
C ASN A 4 -12.00 -3.75 40.94
N TYR A 5 -11.45 -4.53 40.01
CA TYR A 5 -10.51 -5.60 40.34
C TYR A 5 -9.09 -5.05 40.31
N GLN A 6 -8.47 -4.86 41.49
CA GLN A 6 -7.03 -4.62 41.58
C GLN A 6 -6.27 -5.88 41.17
N ARG A 7 -5.47 -5.79 40.10
CA ARG A 7 -4.56 -6.86 39.70
C ARG A 7 -3.44 -6.98 40.73
N LYS A 8 -3.24 -8.19 41.27
CA LYS A 8 -2.24 -8.49 42.32
C LYS A 8 -0.85 -8.86 41.78
N THR A 9 -0.67 -8.93 40.47
CA THR A 9 0.60 -9.29 39.83
C THR A 9 1.12 -8.11 39.03
N ASP A 10 2.33 -7.69 39.40
CA ASP A 10 3.08 -6.67 38.68
C ASP A 10 3.46 -7.26 37.31
N ARG A 11 2.86 -6.74 36.25
CA ARG A 11 3.22 -7.14 34.88
C ARG A 11 4.29 -6.16 34.43
N PRO A 12 5.55 -6.60 34.24
CA PRO A 12 6.59 -5.69 33.76
C PRO A 12 6.16 -5.05 32.45
N SER A 13 6.44 -3.75 32.32
CA SER A 13 6.17 -2.95 31.14
C SER A 13 6.61 -3.68 29.87
N ALA A 14 5.82 -3.56 28.81
CA ALA A 14 6.14 -4.09 27.49
C ALA A 14 7.27 -3.32 26.78
N ASP A 15 8.00 -2.44 27.48
CA ASP A 15 9.19 -1.71 27.01
C ASP A 15 10.40 -2.64 26.82
N ARG A 16 10.22 -3.71 26.03
CA ARG A 16 11.36 -4.46 25.52
C ARG A 16 12.00 -3.64 24.42
N ASN A 17 13.30 -3.41 24.54
CA ASN A 17 14.09 -2.78 23.48
C ASN A 17 14.07 -3.69 22.24
N LEU A 18 13.22 -3.37 21.26
CA LEU A 18 13.15 -4.08 19.99
C LEU A 18 14.32 -3.63 19.12
N GLN A 19 15.25 -4.54 18.83
CA GLN A 19 16.29 -4.29 17.84
C GLN A 19 15.69 -4.46 16.44
N VAL A 20 15.39 -3.33 15.79
CA VAL A 20 14.90 -3.31 14.40
C VAL A 20 16.10 -3.26 13.47
N THR A 21 16.28 -4.29 12.65
CA THR A 21 17.29 -4.29 11.59
C THR A 21 16.60 -3.92 10.28
N LEU A 22 16.93 -2.75 9.71
CA LEU A 22 16.46 -2.36 8.39
C LEU A 22 17.26 -3.15 7.33
N THR A 23 16.67 -4.21 6.79
CA THR A 23 17.23 -4.90 5.64
C THR A 23 16.88 -4.14 4.36
N ARG A 24 17.90 -3.60 3.69
CA ARG A 24 17.73 -2.96 2.39
C ARG A 24 17.47 -4.06 1.35
N GLY A 25 16.19 -4.26 1.01
CA GLY A 25 15.77 -5.21 -0.02
C GLY A 25 16.32 -4.84 -1.40
N LYS A 26 16.20 -5.78 -2.34
CA LYS A 26 16.60 -5.59 -3.74
C LYS A 26 15.92 -4.34 -4.31
N GLN A 27 16.70 -3.45 -4.93
CA GLN A 27 16.17 -2.27 -5.60
C GLN A 27 15.15 -2.70 -6.65
N ILE A 28 13.91 -2.23 -6.50
CA ILE A 28 12.86 -2.52 -7.47
C ILE A 28 13.10 -1.60 -8.66
N ASP A 29 13.14 -2.20 -9.85
CA ASP A 29 13.24 -1.46 -11.09
C ASP A 29 11.99 -0.58 -11.27
N THR A 30 12.22 0.74 -11.27
CA THR A 30 11.16 1.73 -11.39
C THR A 30 10.42 1.63 -12.72
N GLU A 31 11.09 1.21 -13.79
CA GLU A 31 10.47 1.02 -15.10
C GLU A 31 9.48 -0.15 -15.05
N LYS A 32 9.85 -1.24 -14.39
CA LYS A 32 8.97 -2.39 -14.21
C LYS A 32 7.76 -2.06 -13.34
N VAL A 33 7.93 -1.23 -12.32
CA VAL A 33 6.81 -0.74 -11.50
C VAL A 33 5.87 0.13 -12.36
N ALA A 34 6.41 1.07 -13.13
CA ALA A 34 5.61 1.91 -14.02
C ALA A 34 4.83 1.07 -15.04
N GLU A 35 5.47 0.08 -15.67
CA GLU A 35 4.84 -0.85 -16.62
C GLU A 35 3.63 -1.56 -15.99
N VAL A 36 3.80 -2.10 -14.78
CA VAL A 36 2.72 -2.80 -14.06
C VAL A 36 1.58 -1.84 -13.70
N LEU A 37 1.89 -0.64 -13.20
CA LEU A 37 0.88 0.35 -12.84
C LEU A 37 0.07 0.82 -14.05
N ILE A 38 0.72 1.05 -15.19
CA ILE A 38 0.06 1.41 -16.44
C ILE A 38 -0.88 0.27 -16.90
N ARG A 39 -0.43 -1.00 -16.85
CA ARG A 39 -1.31 -2.13 -17.19
C ARG A 39 -2.52 -2.25 -16.28
N VAL A 40 -2.34 -2.04 -14.98
CA VAL A 40 -3.44 -2.07 -14.01
C VAL A 40 -4.44 -0.96 -14.31
N ALA A 41 -3.96 0.27 -14.53
CA ALA A 41 -4.82 1.39 -14.89
C ALA A 41 -5.63 1.10 -16.16
N LEU A 42 -4.96 0.66 -17.24
CA LEU A 42 -5.62 0.35 -18.52
C LEU A 42 -6.64 -0.80 -18.41
N ARG A 43 -6.35 -1.83 -17.60
CA ARG A 43 -7.29 -2.93 -17.34
C ARG A 43 -8.56 -2.46 -16.64
N HIS A 44 -8.45 -1.45 -15.78
CA HIS A 44 -9.57 -0.91 -15.01
C HIS A 44 -10.25 0.29 -15.66
N ALA A 45 -9.84 0.72 -16.84
CA ALA A 45 -10.27 1.97 -17.46
C ALA A 45 -11.80 2.13 -17.57
N ASP A 46 -12.54 1.03 -17.70
CA ASP A 46 -14.01 1.03 -17.81
C ASP A 46 -14.73 0.91 -16.45
N THR A 47 -13.99 1.03 -15.34
CA THR A 47 -14.56 1.02 -13.98
C THR A 47 -14.69 2.44 -13.44
N HIS A 48 -15.78 2.73 -12.72
CA HIS A 48 -15.98 4.02 -12.03
C HIS A 48 -15.14 4.16 -10.75
N THR A 49 -13.87 3.76 -10.82
CA THR A 49 -12.88 3.91 -9.75
C THR A 49 -11.86 4.97 -10.14
N PRO A 50 -11.15 5.60 -9.18
CA PRO A 50 -10.07 6.55 -9.49
C PRO A 50 -9.01 5.95 -10.43
N THR A 51 -8.66 4.67 -10.24
CA THR A 51 -7.74 3.94 -11.11
C THR A 51 -8.30 3.77 -12.53
N GLY A 52 -9.61 3.56 -12.67
CA GLY A 52 -10.27 3.48 -13.97
C GLY A 52 -10.33 4.82 -14.71
N GLN A 53 -10.51 5.93 -14.00
CA GLN A 53 -10.42 7.26 -14.62
C GLN A 53 -9.01 7.53 -15.19
N ALA A 54 -7.96 7.19 -14.43
CA ALA A 54 -6.58 7.28 -14.91
C ALA A 54 -6.35 6.36 -16.12
N GLY A 55 -6.92 5.15 -16.10
CA GLY A 55 -6.89 4.22 -17.23
C GLY A 55 -7.56 4.74 -18.50
N SER A 56 -8.75 5.34 -18.37
CA SER A 56 -9.47 5.96 -19.49
C SER A 56 -8.66 7.11 -20.09
N TYR A 57 -8.14 8.00 -19.25
CA TYR A 57 -7.28 9.10 -19.69
C TYR A 57 -6.03 8.62 -20.43
N LEU A 58 -5.35 7.58 -19.92
CA LEU A 58 -4.20 6.98 -20.60
C LEU A 58 -4.56 6.34 -21.94
N ARG A 59 -5.73 5.69 -22.04
CA ARG A 59 -6.23 5.11 -23.27
C ARG A 59 -6.48 6.19 -24.34
N ASP A 60 -7.07 7.31 -23.96
CA ASP A 60 -7.34 8.43 -24.85
C ASP A 60 -6.04 9.08 -25.35
N LEU A 61 -5.05 9.27 -24.48
CA LEU A 61 -3.72 9.76 -24.86
C LEU A 61 -3.06 8.85 -25.90
N LEU A 62 -3.02 7.54 -25.64
CA LEU A 62 -2.40 6.57 -26.54
C LEU A 62 -3.16 6.39 -27.85
N ALA A 63 -4.49 6.60 -27.85
CA ALA A 63 -5.30 6.56 -29.05
C ALA A 63 -5.10 7.83 -29.91
N SER A 64 -4.81 8.97 -29.29
CA SER A 64 -4.55 10.24 -29.99
C SER A 64 -3.16 10.32 -30.63
N GLU A 65 -2.18 9.54 -30.16
CA GLU A 65 -0.83 9.48 -30.73
C GLU A 65 -0.71 8.52 -31.93
N ARG A 66 -1.78 7.81 -32.29
CA ARG A 66 -1.80 6.80 -33.36
C ARG A 66 -2.37 7.33 -34.67
#